data_AF-A0A950Y8I4-F1
#
_entry.id   AF-A0A950Y8I4-F1
#
_cell.length_a   1.000
_cell.length_b   1.000
_cell.length_c   1.000
_cell.angle_alpha   90.00
_cell.angle_beta   90.00
_cell.angle_gamma   90.00
#
_symmetry.space_group_name_H-M   'P 1'
#
loop_
_entity.id
_entity.type
_entity.pdbx_description
1 polymer ?
#
loop_
_entity_poly.entity_id
_entity_poly.type
_entity_poly.pdbx_seq_one_letter_code
_entity_poly.pdbx_strand_id
1 'polypeptide(L)'
;MSDQTDVKSEVNPAEKEVPAGVNIREVVRQSIEEFLRAEQQKAEPAYKAELEDERKRRESLETRLNHLVEENRKARALAEEAERASQIRGELQRLGVANVELAFRAVKDDIVRADGGHLQGRGPEGKPLREYLAGFVQENPELLPARIAGGSGAQSPSRKSAPATPGLELDKIKPGMSKEDLEQVRQEISRLTSQALRGV
;
A
#
# COMPACT_ATOMS: atom_id res chain seq x y z
N MET A 1 91.61 13.69 94.24
CA MET A 1 92.39 13.03 93.18
C MET A 1 91.40 12.20 92.40
N SER A 2 90.67 12.82 91.47
CA SER A 2 91.05 12.98 90.06
C SER A 2 90.93 11.65 89.32
N ASP A 3 89.83 11.43 88.62
CA ASP A 3 89.86 11.67 87.18
C ASP A 3 88.45 11.67 86.58
N GLN A 4 88.20 12.73 85.83
CA GLN A 4 87.10 12.92 84.93
C GLN A 4 87.74 13.04 83.55
N THR A 5 87.39 12.15 82.64
CA THR A 5 87.59 12.35 81.20
C THR A 5 86.33 11.92 80.47
N ASP A 6 85.60 12.95 80.05
CA ASP A 6 84.69 12.98 78.90
C ASP A 6 85.36 12.43 77.61
N VAL A 7 84.52 11.99 76.66
CA VAL A 7 84.40 12.51 75.28
C VAL A 7 83.88 11.42 74.31
N LYS A 8 82.69 11.72 73.73
CA LYS A 8 82.13 11.51 72.35
C LYS A 8 82.34 10.15 71.66
N SER A 9 81.40 9.53 70.94
CA SER A 9 80.50 9.94 69.82
C SER A 9 79.75 8.64 69.44
N GLU A 10 78.47 8.57 69.08
CA GLU A 10 77.84 8.82 67.76
C GLU A 10 76.47 8.08 67.88
N VAL A 11 75.32 8.76 67.79
CA VAL A 11 74.44 8.77 66.60
C VAL A 11 74.25 7.38 65.97
N ASN A 12 73.16 6.66 66.28
CA ASN A 12 71.89 6.69 65.52
C ASN A 12 70.94 5.55 65.97
N PRO A 13 69.63 5.83 66.15
CA PRO A 13 68.62 4.78 66.19
C PRO A 13 68.44 4.23 64.78
N ALA A 14 68.53 2.91 64.61
CA ALA A 14 68.06 2.25 63.41
C ALA A 14 66.52 2.29 63.39
N GLU A 15 65.96 3.44 63.02
CA GLU A 15 64.68 3.48 62.33
C GLU A 15 64.81 2.53 61.13
N LYS A 16 63.96 1.51 61.08
CA LYS A 16 63.75 0.73 59.87
C LYS A 16 63.17 1.68 58.83
N GLU A 17 64.04 2.32 58.07
CA GLU A 17 63.71 2.99 56.82
C GLU A 17 63.00 1.97 55.92
N VAL A 18 61.70 2.20 55.72
CA VAL A 18 60.98 1.64 54.59
C VAL A 18 61.63 2.24 53.35
N PRO A 19 62.08 1.45 52.37
CA PRO A 19 62.82 1.98 51.23
C PRO A 19 61.98 3.06 50.52
N ALA A 20 62.55 4.27 50.45
CA ALA A 20 62.06 5.32 49.59
C ALA A 20 62.03 4.80 48.14
N GLY A 21 60.84 4.80 47.53
CA GLY A 21 60.71 4.57 46.10
C GLY A 21 59.41 3.95 45.60
N VAL A 22 58.50 3.52 46.46
CA VAL A 22 57.14 3.17 46.01
C VAL A 22 56.19 4.27 46.45
N ASN A 23 55.86 5.15 45.52
CA ASN A 23 54.86 6.20 45.74
C ASN A 23 53.47 5.54 45.82
N ILE A 24 53.08 5.09 47.01
CA ILE A 24 51.86 4.29 47.25
C ILE A 24 50.63 4.96 46.66
N ARG A 25 50.56 6.30 46.70
CA ARG A 25 49.47 7.08 46.10
C ARG A 25 49.42 6.93 44.58
N GLU A 26 50.57 6.83 43.92
CA GLU A 26 50.71 6.62 42.48
C GLU A 26 50.35 5.19 42.10
N VAL A 27 50.77 4.20 42.88
CA VAL A 27 50.38 2.79 42.70
C VAL A 27 48.87 2.62 42.84
N VAL A 28 48.26 3.17 43.90
CA VAL A 28 46.81 3.12 44.12
C VAL A 28 46.06 3.83 42.99
N ARG A 29 46.54 4.98 42.53
CA ARG A 29 45.96 5.71 41.39
C ARG A 29 46.03 4.87 40.11
N GLN A 30 47.19 4.27 39.82
CA GLN A 30 47.37 3.42 38.65
C GLN A 30 46.45 2.20 38.70
N SER A 31 46.31 1.55 39.86
CA SER A 31 45.40 0.42 40.03
C SER A 31 43.93 0.81 39.84
N ILE A 32 43.51 2.00 40.30
CA ILE A 32 42.16 2.52 40.06
C ILE A 32 41.94 2.81 38.58
N GLU A 33 42.90 3.45 37.91
CA GLU A 33 42.82 3.75 36.48
C GLU A 33 42.80 2.48 35.62
N GLU A 34 43.59 1.46 35.97
CA GLU A 34 43.56 0.15 35.32
C GLU A 34 42.23 -0.59 35.55
N PHE A 35 41.68 -0.54 36.77
CA PHE A 35 40.38 -1.12 37.07
C PHE A 35 39.24 -0.45 36.29
N LEU A 36 39.22 0.89 36.23
CA LEU A 36 38.24 1.64 35.45
C LEU A 36 38.35 1.34 33.95
N ARG A 37 39.56 1.22 33.40
CA ARG A 37 39.77 0.81 32.01
C ARG A 37 39.30 -0.63 31.77
N ALA A 38 39.57 -1.55 32.68
CA ALA A 38 39.13 -2.95 32.55
C ALA A 38 37.61 -3.08 32.60
N GLU A 39 36.93 -2.31 33.45
CA GLU A 39 35.46 -2.25 33.49
C GLU A 39 34.89 -1.63 32.21
N GLN A 40 35.47 -0.53 31.71
CA GLN A 40 35.06 0.08 30.45
C GLN A 40 35.27 -0.86 29.25
N GLN A 41 36.40 -1.58 29.18
CA GLN A 41 36.68 -2.55 28.12
C GLN A 41 35.70 -3.74 28.12
N LYS A 42 35.12 -4.09 29.28
CA LYS A 42 34.06 -5.10 29.37
C LYS A 42 32.69 -4.56 28.97
N ALA A 43 32.38 -3.31 29.30
CA ALA A 43 31.08 -2.68 29.03
C ALA A 43 30.95 -2.15 27.59
N GLU A 44 32.04 -1.69 26.97
CA GLU A 44 32.03 -1.15 25.61
C GLU A 44 31.50 -2.12 24.54
N PRO A 45 31.87 -3.41 24.52
CA PRO A 45 31.36 -4.37 23.55
C PRO A 45 29.84 -4.53 23.62
N ALA A 46 29.26 -4.56 24.83
CA ALA A 46 27.83 -4.68 25.02
C ALA A 46 27.09 -3.42 24.52
N TYR A 47 27.60 -2.24 24.87
CA TYR A 47 27.03 -0.97 24.39
C TYR A 47 27.10 -0.84 22.86
N LYS A 48 28.20 -1.26 22.24
CA LYS A 48 28.35 -1.27 20.78
C LYS A 48 27.36 -2.24 20.12
N ALA A 49 27.18 -3.43 20.70
CA ALA A 49 26.22 -4.42 20.21
C ALA A 49 24.77 -3.90 20.30
N GLU A 50 24.38 -3.31 21.42
CA GLU A 50 23.05 -2.70 21.60
C GLU A 50 22.80 -1.59 20.55
N LEU A 51 23.81 -0.76 20.29
CA LEU A 51 23.70 0.32 19.33
C LEU A 51 23.62 -0.18 17.88
N GLU A 52 24.30 -1.28 17.56
CA GLU A 52 24.17 -1.95 16.26
C GLU A 52 22.81 -2.61 16.08
N ASP A 53 22.28 -3.26 17.11
CA ASP A 53 20.97 -3.89 17.07
C ASP A 53 19.85 -2.85 16.93
N GLU A 54 19.97 -1.71 17.62
CA GLU A 54 19.04 -0.61 17.47
C GLU A 54 19.11 0.00 16.05
N ARG A 55 20.31 0.13 15.47
CA ARG A 55 20.47 0.57 14.08
C ARG A 55 19.80 -0.40 13.09
N LYS A 56 20.05 -1.71 13.23
CA LYS A 56 19.42 -2.73 12.37
C LYS A 56 17.90 -2.70 12.52
N ARG A 57 17.41 -2.58 13.75
CA ARG A 57 15.97 -2.48 14.02
C ARG A 57 15.37 -1.25 13.37
N ARG A 58 16.00 -0.09 13.55
CA ARG A 58 15.58 1.18 12.94
C ARG A 58 15.57 1.11 11.41
N GLU A 59 16.65 0.63 10.80
CA GLU A 59 16.76 0.46 9.35
C GLU A 59 15.68 -0.48 8.81
N SER A 60 15.41 -1.59 9.51
CA SER A 60 14.34 -2.53 9.11
C SER A 60 12.96 -1.89 9.17
N LEU A 61 12.71 -1.03 10.16
CA LEU A 61 11.45 -0.30 10.31
C LEU A 61 11.32 0.79 9.25
N GLU A 62 12.36 1.56 9.00
CA GLU A 62 12.38 2.59 7.95
C GLU A 62 12.12 1.96 6.57
N THR A 63 12.74 0.81 6.29
CA THR A 63 12.51 0.06 5.04
C THR A 63 11.06 -0.40 4.92
N ARG A 64 10.48 -0.99 5.98
CA ARG A 64 9.07 -1.43 5.99
C ARG A 64 8.11 -0.25 5.86
N LEU A 65 8.39 0.86 6.52
CA LEU A 65 7.57 2.07 6.44
C LEU A 65 7.59 2.64 5.02
N ASN A 66 8.77 2.74 4.40
CA ASN A 66 8.89 3.20 3.03
C ASN A 66 8.09 2.30 2.07
N HIS A 67 8.21 0.97 2.22
CA HIS A 67 7.43 0.02 1.43
C HIS A 67 5.91 0.24 1.59
N LEU A 68 5.43 0.34 2.83
CA LEU A 68 4.01 0.58 3.11
C LEU A 68 3.52 1.91 2.56
N VAL A 69 4.34 2.97 2.63
CA VAL A 69 3.99 4.28 2.07
C VAL A 69 3.87 4.20 0.55
N GLU A 70 4.79 3.52 -0.12
CA GLU A 70 4.73 3.32 -1.57
C GLU A 70 3.53 2.49 -2.00
N GLU A 71 3.25 1.39 -1.30
CA GLU A 71 2.07 0.56 -1.55
C GLU A 71 0.78 1.34 -1.31
N ASN A 72 0.71 2.13 -0.25
CA ASN A 72 -0.45 2.96 0.04
C ASN A 72 -0.67 4.02 -1.04
N ARG A 73 0.40 4.66 -1.52
CA ARG A 73 0.34 5.61 -2.64
C ARG A 73 -0.16 4.95 -3.92
N LYS A 74 0.39 3.79 -4.28
CA LYS A 74 -0.04 3.03 -5.48
C LYS A 74 -1.49 2.59 -5.37
N ALA A 75 -1.91 2.07 -4.22
CA ALA A 75 -3.28 1.62 -3.97
C ALA A 75 -4.27 2.79 -4.06
N ARG A 76 -3.92 3.96 -3.49
CA ARG A 76 -4.75 5.17 -3.59
C ARG A 76 -4.88 5.65 -5.03
N ALA A 77 -3.77 5.73 -5.77
CA ALA A 77 -3.80 6.15 -7.17
C ALA A 77 -4.69 5.23 -8.01
N LEU A 78 -4.57 3.91 -7.84
CA LEU A 78 -5.41 2.93 -8.53
C LEU A 78 -6.90 3.08 -8.18
N ALA A 79 -7.21 3.28 -6.90
CA ALA A 79 -8.58 3.50 -6.45
C ALA A 79 -9.18 4.79 -7.03
N GLU A 80 -8.41 5.88 -7.05
CA GLU A 80 -8.83 7.15 -7.63
C GLU A 80 -9.05 7.08 -9.14
N GLU A 81 -8.20 6.36 -9.87
CA GLU A 81 -8.36 6.11 -11.31
C GLU A 81 -9.60 5.25 -11.59
N ALA A 82 -9.82 4.20 -10.80
CA ALA A 82 -11.00 3.34 -10.94
C ALA A 82 -12.31 4.11 -10.66
N GLU A 83 -12.32 4.94 -9.61
CA GLU A 83 -13.45 5.81 -9.29
C GLU A 83 -13.70 6.81 -10.43
N ARG A 84 -12.64 7.48 -10.91
CA ARG A 84 -12.74 8.42 -12.03
C ARG A 84 -13.32 7.75 -13.27
N ALA A 85 -12.80 6.56 -13.62
CA ALA A 85 -13.28 5.82 -14.78
C ALA A 85 -14.74 5.38 -14.62
N SER A 86 -15.15 4.97 -13.43
CA SER A 86 -16.54 4.62 -13.12
C SER A 86 -17.48 5.82 -13.29
N GLN A 87 -17.10 6.98 -12.75
CA GLN A 87 -17.88 8.21 -12.86
C GLN A 87 -18.03 8.66 -14.32
N ILE A 88 -16.94 8.68 -15.10
CA ILE A 88 -16.97 9.07 -16.52
C ILE A 88 -17.88 8.12 -17.32
N ARG A 89 -17.70 6.81 -17.17
CA ARG A 89 -18.56 5.82 -17.87
C ARG A 89 -20.03 5.95 -17.48
N GLY A 90 -20.31 6.16 -16.19
CA GLY A 90 -21.67 6.34 -15.69
C GLY A 90 -22.36 7.59 -16.22
N GLU A 91 -21.62 8.68 -16.45
CA GLU A 91 -22.17 9.89 -17.12
C GLU A 91 -22.37 9.67 -18.62
N LEU A 92 -21.40 9.07 -19.32
CA LEU A 92 -21.53 8.74 -20.76
C LEU A 92 -22.73 7.83 -21.03
N GLN A 93 -22.97 6.84 -20.18
CA GLN A 93 -24.13 5.97 -20.25
C GLN A 93 -25.44 6.75 -20.02
N ARG A 94 -25.47 7.68 -19.06
CA ARG A 94 -26.61 8.57 -18.82
C ARG A 94 -26.91 9.51 -19.98
N LEU A 95 -25.88 9.91 -20.74
CA LEU A 95 -26.03 10.69 -21.97
C LEU A 95 -26.49 9.85 -23.18
N GLY A 96 -26.59 8.53 -23.02
CA GLY A 96 -27.11 7.63 -24.04
C GLY A 96 -26.10 7.30 -25.14
N VAL A 97 -24.80 7.35 -24.83
CA VAL A 97 -23.73 6.94 -25.76
C VAL A 97 -23.83 5.44 -26.06
N ALA A 98 -23.82 5.08 -27.35
CA ALA A 98 -23.92 3.70 -27.83
C ALA A 98 -22.67 2.88 -27.51
N ASN A 99 -21.48 3.47 -27.69
CA ASN A 99 -20.19 2.83 -27.39
C ASN A 99 -19.43 3.60 -26.30
N VAL A 100 -19.75 3.28 -25.05
CA VAL A 100 -19.18 3.95 -23.86
C VAL A 100 -17.66 3.81 -23.80
N GLU A 101 -17.10 2.65 -24.19
CA GLU A 101 -15.64 2.43 -24.13
C GLU A 101 -14.89 3.28 -25.16
N LEU A 102 -15.46 3.48 -26.35
CA LEU A 102 -14.87 4.36 -27.36
C LEU A 102 -14.84 5.82 -26.88
N ALA A 103 -15.98 6.31 -26.38
CA ALA A 103 -16.10 7.66 -25.84
C ALA A 103 -15.21 7.88 -24.61
N PHE A 104 -15.15 6.89 -23.70
CA PHE A 104 -14.28 6.93 -22.54
C PHE A 104 -12.81 7.07 -22.94
N ARG A 105 -12.34 6.29 -23.92
CA ARG A 105 -10.96 6.38 -24.41
C ARG A 105 -10.62 7.75 -24.99
N ALA A 106 -11.58 8.39 -25.66
CA ALA A 106 -11.38 9.72 -26.26
C ALA A 106 -11.27 10.82 -25.20
N VAL A 107 -11.93 10.66 -24.05
CA VAL A 107 -12.11 11.76 -23.08
C VAL A 107 -11.36 11.56 -21.76
N LYS A 108 -10.98 10.33 -21.39
CA LYS A 108 -10.40 10.00 -20.07
C LYS A 108 -9.21 10.89 -19.66
N ASP A 109 -8.40 11.29 -20.63
CA ASP A 109 -7.18 12.06 -20.39
C ASP A 109 -7.51 13.55 -20.18
N ASP A 110 -8.60 14.04 -20.74
CA ASP A 110 -9.05 15.43 -20.61
C ASP A 110 -9.88 15.69 -19.35
N ILE A 111 -10.08 14.69 -18.49
CA ILE A 111 -10.81 14.84 -17.24
C ILE A 111 -9.86 14.73 -16.05
N VAL A 112 -9.89 15.76 -15.21
CA VAL A 112 -9.05 15.89 -14.02
C VAL A 112 -9.91 16.06 -12.76
N ARG A 113 -9.35 15.71 -11.60
CA ARG A 113 -9.99 15.97 -10.32
C ARG A 113 -9.62 17.38 -9.86
N ALA A 114 -10.62 18.19 -9.55
CA ALA A 114 -10.47 19.53 -9.02
C ALA A 114 -10.11 19.50 -7.53
N ASP A 115 -9.69 20.66 -6.97
CA ASP A 115 -9.37 20.81 -5.55
C ASP A 115 -10.54 20.45 -4.62
N GLY A 116 -11.78 20.64 -5.09
CA GLY A 116 -13.00 20.26 -4.39
C GLY A 116 -13.38 18.77 -4.50
N GLY A 117 -12.51 17.92 -5.06
CA GLY A 117 -12.72 16.48 -5.19
C GLY A 117 -13.68 16.06 -6.32
N HIS A 118 -14.35 16.99 -6.98
CA HIS A 118 -15.20 16.72 -8.14
C HIS A 118 -14.38 16.60 -9.44
N LEU A 119 -14.94 15.93 -10.44
CA LEU A 119 -14.33 15.80 -11.75
C LEU A 119 -14.73 16.98 -12.65
N GLN A 120 -13.76 17.49 -13.40
CA GLN A 120 -13.95 18.56 -14.37
C GLN A 120 -13.08 18.34 -15.61
N GLY A 121 -13.42 19.00 -16.71
CA GLY A 121 -12.58 19.07 -17.89
C GLY A 121 -11.25 19.79 -17.58
N ARG A 122 -10.19 19.37 -18.26
CA ARG A 122 -8.86 19.95 -18.17
C ARG A 122 -8.86 21.35 -18.78
N GLY A 123 -8.44 22.36 -18.00
CA GLY A 123 -8.32 23.74 -18.45
C GLY A 123 -8.53 24.75 -17.31
N PRO A 124 -8.22 26.03 -17.53
CA PRO A 124 -8.35 27.09 -16.52
C PRO A 124 -9.82 27.36 -16.13
N GLU A 125 -10.76 27.20 -17.06
CA GLU A 125 -12.21 27.30 -16.81
C GLU A 125 -12.88 25.91 -16.85
N GLY A 126 -12.21 24.89 -16.32
CA GLY A 126 -12.62 23.49 -16.43
C GLY A 126 -14.11 23.29 -16.15
N LYS A 127 -14.88 22.93 -17.19
CA LYS A 127 -16.32 22.67 -17.07
C LYS A 127 -16.56 21.45 -16.17
N PRO A 128 -17.63 21.44 -15.35
CA PRO A 128 -17.94 20.27 -14.54
C PRO A 128 -18.19 19.06 -15.44
N LEU A 129 -17.87 17.86 -14.93
CA LEU A 129 -17.91 16.60 -15.69
C LEU A 129 -19.13 16.45 -16.60
N ARG A 130 -20.33 16.70 -16.05
CA ARG A 130 -21.60 16.53 -16.77
C ARG A 130 -21.72 17.50 -17.95
N GLU A 131 -21.35 18.76 -17.77
CA GLU A 131 -21.41 19.78 -18.82
C GLU A 131 -20.36 19.52 -19.89
N TYR A 132 -19.15 19.12 -19.48
CA TYR A 132 -18.08 18.75 -20.39
C TYR A 132 -18.51 17.58 -21.29
N LEU A 133 -19.00 16.50 -20.70
CA LEU A 133 -19.43 15.31 -21.45
C LEU A 133 -20.66 15.57 -22.32
N ALA A 134 -21.59 16.41 -21.86
CA ALA A 134 -22.74 16.80 -22.68
C ALA A 134 -22.31 17.56 -23.94
N GLY A 135 -21.36 18.50 -23.81
CA GLY A 135 -20.77 19.21 -24.96
C GLY A 135 -20.07 18.24 -25.91
N PHE A 136 -19.25 17.34 -25.38
CA PHE A 136 -18.56 16.32 -26.16
C PHE A 136 -19.55 15.44 -26.97
N VAL A 137 -20.63 14.95 -26.36
CA VAL A 137 -21.63 14.11 -27.05
C VAL A 137 -22.42 14.90 -28.10
N GLN A 138 -22.67 16.20 -27.88
CA GLN A 138 -23.33 17.06 -28.86
C GLN A 138 -22.45 17.32 -30.10
N GLU A 139 -21.15 17.49 -29.90
CA GLU A 139 -20.17 17.67 -30.98
C GLU A 139 -19.92 16.38 -31.77
N ASN A 140 -20.26 15.22 -31.19
CA ASN A 140 -20.00 13.88 -31.74
C ASN A 140 -21.30 13.04 -31.76
N PRO A 141 -22.31 13.40 -32.58
CA PRO A 141 -23.60 12.70 -32.61
C PRO A 141 -23.50 11.23 -33.07
N GLU A 142 -22.43 10.83 -33.73
CA GLU A 142 -22.11 9.45 -34.10
C GLU A 142 -21.90 8.52 -32.90
N LEU A 143 -21.62 9.09 -31.72
CA LEU A 143 -21.53 8.34 -30.48
C LEU A 143 -22.91 7.94 -29.96
N LEU A 144 -23.98 8.59 -30.42
CA LEU A 144 -25.34 8.26 -30.05
C LEU A 144 -25.89 7.14 -30.95
N PRO A 145 -26.81 6.30 -30.43
CA PRO A 145 -27.54 5.34 -31.25
C PRO A 145 -28.20 6.04 -32.43
N ALA A 146 -28.13 5.42 -33.61
CA ALA A 146 -28.78 5.95 -34.81
C ALA A 146 -30.27 6.20 -34.53
N ARG A 147 -30.62 7.48 -34.38
CA ARG A 147 -32.02 7.90 -34.26
C ARG A 147 -32.56 7.95 -35.66
N ILE A 148 -33.36 6.95 -36.03
CA ILE A 148 -34.07 6.95 -37.30
C ILE A 148 -35.05 8.13 -37.25
N ALA A 149 -34.66 9.26 -37.83
CA ALA A 149 -35.54 10.41 -38.01
C ALA A 149 -36.58 10.04 -39.07
N GLY A 150 -37.63 9.30 -38.70
CA GLY A 150 -38.61 8.79 -39.66
C GLY A 150 -39.58 7.80 -39.06
N GLY A 151 -40.48 8.27 -38.20
CA GLY A 151 -41.59 7.49 -37.66
C GLY A 151 -42.89 7.74 -38.42
N SER A 152 -43.02 7.17 -39.61
CA SER A 152 -44.32 6.69 -40.09
C SER A 152 -44.27 5.16 -40.08
N GLY A 153 -45.14 4.58 -39.26
CA GLY A 153 -45.31 3.16 -38.94
C GLY A 153 -44.63 2.15 -39.87
N ALA A 154 -43.47 1.66 -39.45
CA ALA A 154 -42.98 0.36 -39.88
C ALA A 154 -42.14 -0.22 -38.74
N GLN A 155 -42.69 -1.23 -38.06
CA GLN A 155 -41.89 -2.12 -37.21
C GLN A 155 -40.73 -2.64 -38.07
N SER A 156 -39.51 -2.28 -37.69
CA SER A 156 -38.33 -2.91 -38.26
C SER A 156 -38.40 -4.42 -37.98
N PRO A 157 -38.20 -5.30 -38.96
CA PRO A 157 -38.10 -6.72 -38.68
C PRO A 157 -36.80 -6.89 -37.89
N SER A 158 -36.94 -7.10 -36.59
CA SER A 158 -35.89 -7.65 -35.73
C SER A 158 -35.24 -8.79 -36.47
N ARG A 159 -33.95 -8.62 -36.79
CA ARG A 159 -33.09 -9.73 -37.21
C ARG A 159 -33.32 -10.82 -36.18
N LYS A 160 -33.71 -11.99 -36.67
CA LYS A 160 -33.84 -13.21 -35.89
C LYS A 160 -32.50 -13.48 -35.21
N SER A 161 -32.31 -12.95 -34.01
CA SER A 161 -31.60 -13.68 -32.98
C SER A 161 -32.34 -15.01 -32.84
N ALA A 162 -31.57 -16.09 -32.81
CA ALA A 162 -32.07 -17.41 -32.47
C ALA A 162 -33.03 -17.30 -31.27
N PRO A 163 -34.08 -18.12 -31.18
CA PRO A 163 -35.00 -18.07 -30.06
C PRO A 163 -34.17 -18.18 -28.78
N ALA A 164 -34.11 -17.08 -28.03
CA ALA A 164 -33.65 -17.10 -26.67
C ALA A 164 -34.66 -17.96 -25.93
N THR A 165 -34.30 -19.22 -25.71
CA THR A 165 -34.94 -20.08 -24.73
C THR A 165 -35.08 -19.27 -23.44
N PRO A 166 -36.24 -19.28 -22.78
CA PRO A 166 -36.36 -18.62 -21.48
C PRO A 166 -35.31 -19.24 -20.57
N GLY A 167 -34.27 -18.46 -20.25
CA GLY A 167 -33.24 -18.91 -19.33
C GLY A 167 -33.93 -19.31 -18.03
N LEU A 168 -33.72 -20.54 -17.59
CA LEU A 168 -34.19 -21.01 -16.29
C LEU A 168 -33.64 -20.05 -15.22
N GLU A 169 -34.54 -19.28 -14.62
CA GLU A 169 -34.23 -18.49 -13.43
C GLU A 169 -33.94 -19.47 -12.29
N LEU A 170 -32.67 -19.56 -11.91
CA LEU A 170 -32.15 -20.46 -10.87
C LEU A 170 -32.88 -20.26 -9.52
N ASP A 171 -33.47 -19.09 -9.27
CA ASP A 171 -34.25 -18.76 -8.07
C ASP A 171 -35.61 -19.48 -7.99
N LYS A 172 -36.08 -20.08 -9.09
CA LYS A 172 -37.36 -20.82 -9.17
C LYS A 172 -37.21 -22.32 -8.89
N ILE A 173 -35.99 -22.85 -8.80
CA ILE A 173 -35.75 -24.27 -8.52
C ILE A 173 -35.91 -24.50 -7.02
N LYS A 174 -37.16 -24.73 -6.57
CA LYS A 174 -37.49 -25.07 -5.18
C LYS A 174 -38.08 -26.48 -5.05
N PRO A 175 -37.88 -27.18 -3.93
CA PRO A 175 -38.60 -28.42 -3.64
C PRO A 175 -40.11 -28.12 -3.55
N GLY A 176 -40.90 -28.59 -4.52
CA GLY A 176 -42.32 -28.27 -4.65
C GLY A 176 -42.76 -27.66 -5.98
N MET A 177 -41.90 -27.67 -7.01
CA MET A 177 -42.23 -27.25 -8.38
C MET A 177 -43.33 -28.13 -9.03
N SER A 178 -44.06 -27.59 -10.02
CA SER A 178 -45.04 -28.36 -10.78
C SER A 178 -44.36 -29.47 -11.59
N LYS A 179 -45.10 -30.54 -11.93
CA LYS A 179 -44.51 -31.70 -12.64
C LYS A 179 -44.02 -31.29 -14.04
N GLU A 180 -44.75 -30.38 -14.68
CA GLU A 180 -44.46 -29.82 -15.98
C GLU A 180 -43.16 -29.01 -15.96
N ASP A 181 -42.95 -28.22 -14.91
CA ASP A 181 -41.71 -27.44 -14.77
C ASP A 181 -40.50 -28.34 -14.50
N LEU A 182 -40.66 -29.43 -13.73
CA LEU A 182 -39.59 -30.41 -13.50
C LEU A 182 -39.18 -31.12 -14.80
N GLU A 183 -40.13 -31.39 -15.69
CA GLU A 183 -39.85 -31.97 -17.01
C GLU A 183 -39.10 -30.98 -17.90
N GLN A 184 -39.44 -29.70 -17.87
CA GLN A 184 -38.70 -28.65 -18.58
C GLN A 184 -37.26 -28.53 -18.06
N VAL A 185 -37.07 -28.50 -16.74
CA VAL A 185 -35.74 -28.48 -16.11
C VAL A 185 -34.90 -29.69 -16.57
N ARG A 186 -35.50 -30.90 -16.58
CA ARG A 186 -34.82 -32.12 -17.03
C ARG A 186 -34.40 -32.04 -18.50
N GLN A 187 -35.24 -31.49 -19.37
CA GLN A 187 -34.91 -31.30 -20.79
C GLN A 187 -33.76 -30.30 -20.97
N GLU A 188 -33.75 -29.20 -20.21
CA GLU A 188 -32.70 -28.19 -20.26
C GLU A 188 -31.35 -28.75 -19.78
N ILE A 189 -31.34 -29.53 -18.69
CA ILE A 189 -30.15 -30.22 -18.18
C ILE A 189 -29.61 -31.21 -19.21
N SER A 190 -30.48 -31.99 -19.87
CA SER A 190 -30.06 -32.92 -20.92
C SER A 190 -29.44 -32.18 -22.12
N ARG A 191 -30.00 -31.02 -22.49
CA ARG A 191 -29.49 -30.18 -23.56
C ARG A 191 -28.13 -29.57 -23.22
N LEU A 192 -27.96 -29.05 -22.00
CA LEU A 192 -26.67 -28.52 -21.54
C LEU A 192 -25.60 -29.62 -21.47
N THR A 193 -25.97 -30.81 -20.99
CA THR A 193 -25.06 -31.95 -20.90
C THR A 193 -24.60 -32.40 -22.29
N SER A 194 -25.51 -32.50 -23.25
CA SER A 194 -25.15 -32.84 -24.65
C SER A 194 -24.33 -31.76 -25.34
N GLN A 195 -24.53 -30.49 -25.01
CA GLN A 195 -23.73 -29.38 -25.52
C GLN A 195 -22.32 -29.37 -24.91
N ALA A 196 -22.17 -29.68 -23.62
CA ALA A 196 -20.88 -29.81 -22.94
C ALA A 196 -20.06 -31.02 -23.44
N LEU A 197 -20.72 -32.15 -23.71
CA LEU A 197 -20.08 -33.36 -24.27
C LEU A 197 -19.64 -33.20 -25.73
N ARG A 198 -20.23 -32.28 -26.50
CA ARG A 198 -19.85 -32.01 -27.90
C ARG A 198 -18.66 -31.06 -28.03
N GLY A 199 -18.18 -30.51 -26.91
CA GLY A 199 -17.09 -29.54 -26.84
C GLY A 199 -15.78 -30.05 -26.25
N VAL A 200 -15.61 -31.39 -26.12
CA VAL A 200 -14.37 -32.06 -25.74
C VAL A 200 -13.91 -32.96 -26.88
#